data_AF-A0A9D4UYS1-F1
#
_entry.id   AF-A0A9D4UYS1-F1
#
_cell.length_a   1.000
_cell.length_b   1.000
_cell.length_c   1.000
_cell.angle_alpha   90.00
_cell.angle_beta   90.00
_cell.angle_gamma   90.00
#
_symmetry.space_group_name_H-M   'P 1'
#
loop_
_entity.id
_entity.type
_entity.pdbx_description
1 polymer ?
#
loop_
_entity_poly.entity_id
_entity_poly.type
_entity_poly.pdbx_seq_one_letter_code
_entity_poly.pdbx_strand_id
1 'polypeptide(L)'
;MLDAGEGVKILVIGGGGREHAICYGLQRSSACSAVFCAPGNPGIAAAGLVDDLQAAGIVAFGPSAKAAALEGSKDFMKRLCMKYNIPTAKYKSFTNAEDAKNYISETGAPIVVKADGLLLGKGGW
;
A
#
# COMPACT_ATOMS: atom_id res chain seq x y z
N MET A 1 9.96 14.13 27.79
CA MET A 1 10.68 12.99 28.41
C MET A 1 9.68 11.84 28.46
N LEU A 2 9.93 10.74 27.76
CA LEU A 2 9.19 9.49 28.00
C LEU A 2 9.85 8.85 29.23
N ASP A 3 9.06 8.59 30.27
CA ASP A 3 9.56 7.94 31.48
C ASP A 3 10.13 6.57 31.15
N ALA A 4 11.36 6.31 31.60
CA ALA A 4 12.20 5.17 31.24
C ALA A 4 11.73 3.81 31.81
N GLY A 5 10.42 3.62 32.03
CA GLY A 5 9.87 2.43 32.67
C GLY A 5 8.53 1.91 32.12
N GLU A 6 7.81 2.65 31.28
CA GLU A 6 6.59 2.14 30.64
C GLU A 6 6.86 1.72 29.19
N GLY A 7 6.58 0.46 28.87
CA GLY A 7 6.65 -0.04 27.50
C GLY A 7 5.70 0.72 26.56
N VAL A 8 5.99 0.69 25.27
CA VAL A 8 5.23 1.40 24.23
C VAL A 8 3.88 0.70 23.99
N LYS A 9 2.82 1.50 23.87
CA LYS A 9 1.50 1.02 23.43
C LYS A 9 1.41 1.16 21.91
N ILE A 10 1.07 0.07 21.22
CA ILE A 10 1.01 0.05 19.75
C ILE A 10 -0.43 -0.19 19.30
N LEU A 11 -0.86 0.56 18.29
CA LEU A 11 -2.11 0.33 17.56
C LEU A 11 -1.81 -0.12 16.13
N VAL A 12 -2.31 -1.29 15.76
CA VAL A 12 -2.25 -1.82 14.39
C VAL A 12 -3.57 -1.53 13.68
N ILE A 13 -3.50 -1.03 12.44
CA ILE A 13 -4.66 -0.69 11.62
C ILE A 13 -4.87 -1.75 10.54
N GLY A 14 -6.07 -2.34 10.51
CA GLY A 14 -6.48 -3.39 9.58
C GLY A 14 -6.95 -4.65 10.29
N GLY A 15 -7.72 -5.49 9.60
CA GLY A 15 -8.35 -6.69 10.19
C GLY A 15 -8.00 -8.01 9.48
N GLY A 16 -6.96 -8.02 8.64
CA GLY A 16 -6.57 -9.18 7.86
C GLY A 16 -5.54 -10.09 8.55
N GLY A 17 -5.19 -11.18 7.89
CA GLY A 17 -4.19 -12.14 8.39
C GLY A 17 -2.78 -11.54 8.54
N ARG A 18 -2.43 -10.54 7.71
CA ARG A 18 -1.15 -9.81 7.83
C ARG A 18 -1.11 -9.02 9.14
N GLU A 19 -2.19 -8.32 9.47
CA GLU A 19 -2.26 -7.52 10.70
C GLU A 19 -2.26 -8.42 11.94
N HIS A 20 -2.88 -9.61 11.87
CA HIS A 20 -2.74 -10.62 12.90
C HIS A 20 -1.27 -11.07 13.08
N ALA A 21 -0.55 -11.38 12.00
CA ALA A 21 0.86 -11.78 12.08
C ALA A 21 1.75 -10.67 12.68
N ILE A 22 1.47 -9.39 12.35
CA ILE A 22 2.17 -8.24 12.94
C ILE A 22 1.88 -8.15 14.44
N CYS A 23 0.62 -8.23 14.86
CA CYS A 23 0.25 -8.22 16.28
C CYS A 23 0.95 -9.35 17.05
N TYR A 24 0.96 -10.56 16.48
CA TYR A 24 1.64 -11.73 17.06
C TYR A 24 3.14 -11.50 17.24
N GLY A 25 3.81 -10.85 16.28
CA GLY A 25 5.22 -10.47 16.40
C GLY A 25 5.46 -9.42 17.49
N LEU A 26 4.65 -8.36 17.53
CA LEU A 26 4.79 -7.25 18.47
C LEU A 26 4.58 -7.67 19.92
N GLN A 27 3.62 -8.57 20.19
CA GLN A 27 3.33 -9.09 21.53
C GLN A 27 4.53 -9.80 22.19
N ARG A 28 5.54 -10.20 21.42
CA ARG A 28 6.75 -10.88 21.91
C ARG A 28 7.86 -9.92 22.31
N SER A 29 7.71 -8.62 22.01
CA SER A 29 8.72 -7.61 22.33
C SER A 29 8.54 -7.11 23.76
N SER A 30 9.61 -7.18 24.56
CA SER A 30 9.63 -6.60 25.91
C SER A 30 9.50 -5.08 25.91
N ALA A 31 9.68 -4.42 24.75
CA ALA A 31 9.47 -2.99 24.60
C ALA A 31 7.99 -2.60 24.47
N CYS A 32 7.08 -3.55 24.26
CA CYS A 32 5.64 -3.29 24.09
C CYS A 32 4.89 -3.55 25.40
N SER A 33 4.14 -2.56 25.90
CA SER A 33 3.27 -2.74 27.07
C SER A 33 1.86 -3.20 26.69
N ALA A 34 1.38 -2.80 25.50
CA ALA A 34 0.08 -3.21 24.97
C ALA A 34 0.08 -3.18 23.43
N VAL A 35 -0.68 -4.08 22.82
CA VAL A 35 -0.92 -4.13 21.37
C VAL A 35 -2.42 -4.15 21.13
N PHE A 36 -2.91 -3.13 20.44
CA PHE A 36 -4.30 -2.99 20.02
C PHE A 36 -4.41 -3.17 18.52
N CYS A 37 -5.58 -3.61 18.07
CA CYS A 37 -5.89 -3.71 16.65
C CYS A 37 -7.23 -3.03 16.41
N ALA A 38 -7.28 -2.12 15.45
CA ALA A 38 -8.52 -1.49 14.99
C ALA A 38 -8.75 -1.87 13.52
N PRO A 39 -10.00 -2.16 13.12
CA PRO A 39 -10.29 -2.43 11.73
C PRO A 39 -9.89 -1.23 10.86
N GLY A 40 -9.38 -1.54 9.68
CA GLY A 40 -8.98 -0.56 8.70
C GLY A 40 -9.05 -1.18 7.31
N ASN A 41 -8.99 -0.34 6.28
CA ASN A 41 -8.96 -0.79 4.89
C ASN A 41 -7.75 -0.18 4.16
N PRO A 42 -7.30 -0.77 3.04
CA PRO A 42 -6.16 -0.25 2.26
C PRO A 42 -6.31 1.20 1.79
N GLY A 43 -7.54 1.72 1.67
CA GLY A 43 -7.80 3.12 1.30
C GLY A 43 -7.36 4.12 2.37
N ILE A 44 -7.20 3.71 3.62
CA ILE A 44 -6.78 4.58 4.73
C ILE A 44 -5.38 5.16 4.51
N ALA A 45 -4.46 4.38 3.94
CA ALA A 45 -3.12 4.87 3.62
C ALA A 45 -3.15 5.94 2.52
N ALA A 46 -3.98 5.74 1.49
CA ALA A 46 -4.19 6.73 0.43
C ALA A 46 -4.91 7.99 0.92
N ALA A 47 -5.69 7.89 2.00
CA ALA A 47 -6.36 9.02 2.64
C ALA A 47 -5.43 9.86 3.53
N GLY A 48 -4.17 9.44 3.75
CA GLY A 48 -3.17 10.26 4.45
C GLY A 48 -3.12 10.10 5.97
N LEU A 49 -3.61 8.98 6.53
CA LEU A 49 -3.57 8.75 7.98
C LEU A 49 -2.17 8.96 8.60
N VAL A 50 -1.10 8.53 7.92
CA VAL A 50 0.27 8.72 8.43
C VAL A 50 0.65 10.20 8.48
N ASP A 51 0.26 10.97 7.46
CA ASP A 51 0.52 12.42 7.41
C ASP A 51 -0.24 13.13 8.54
N ASP A 52 -1.50 12.77 8.76
CA ASP A 52 -2.34 13.33 9.83
C ASP A 52 -1.79 13.00 11.23
N LEU A 53 -1.36 11.76 11.46
CA LEU A 53 -0.76 11.34 12.73
C LEU A 53 0.57 12.07 12.97
N GLN A 54 1.41 12.20 11.95
CA GLN A 54 2.67 12.95 12.06
C GLN A 54 2.42 14.44 12.37
N ALA A 55 1.42 15.06 11.73
CA ALA A 55 1.02 16.43 12.03
C ALA A 55 0.52 16.59 13.47
N ALA A 56 -0.11 15.56 14.03
CA ALA A 56 -0.51 15.50 15.44
C ALA A 56 0.62 15.13 16.42
N GLY A 57 1.85 14.92 15.93
CA GLY A 57 2.99 14.51 16.76
C GLY A 57 2.93 13.05 17.22
N ILE A 58 2.09 12.23 16.58
CA ILE A 58 1.95 10.80 16.87
C ILE A 58 2.87 10.02 15.93
N VAL A 59 3.72 9.17 16.50
CA VAL A 59 4.61 8.31 15.71
C VAL A 59 3.78 7.27 14.96
N ALA A 60 3.93 7.23 13.64
CA ALA A 60 3.23 6.31 12.76
C ALA A 60 4.20 5.61 11.81
N PHE A 61 3.97 4.30 11.58
CA PHE A 61 4.71 3.51 10.60
C PHE A 61 3.80 3.17 9.42
N GLY A 62 4.13 3.69 8.24
CA GLY A 62 3.40 3.50 7.01
C GLY A 62 3.79 4.55 5.97
N PRO A 63 3.34 4.42 4.72
CA PRO A 63 3.59 5.43 3.71
C PRO A 63 2.76 6.70 3.97
N SER A 64 3.29 7.86 3.61
CA SER A 64 2.48 9.07 3.39
C SER A 64 1.48 8.84 2.24
N ALA A 65 0.45 9.68 2.13
CA ALA A 65 -0.50 9.63 1.02
C ALA A 65 0.21 9.67 -0.36
N LYS A 66 1.25 10.50 -0.47
CA LYS A 66 2.06 10.62 -1.69
C LYS A 66 2.83 9.32 -1.99
N ALA A 67 3.40 8.68 -0.98
CA ALA A 67 4.11 7.41 -1.15
C ALA A 67 3.13 6.25 -1.42
N ALA A 68 1.94 6.27 -0.81
CA ALA A 68 0.89 5.27 -0.98
C ALA A 68 0.39 5.18 -2.43
N ALA A 69 0.55 6.24 -3.23
CA ALA A 69 0.27 6.22 -4.66
C ALA A 69 1.05 5.14 -5.44
N LEU A 70 2.23 4.72 -4.95
CA LEU A 70 3.00 3.62 -5.55
C LEU A 70 2.26 2.29 -5.49
N GLU A 71 1.51 2.04 -4.42
CA GLU A 71 0.69 0.85 -4.30
C GLU A 71 -0.69 1.06 -4.91
N GLY A 72 -1.18 2.30 -4.91
CA GLY A 72 -2.52 2.65 -5.35
C GLY A 72 -2.70 2.79 -6.87
N SER A 73 -1.64 3.12 -7.63
CA SER A 73 -1.68 3.23 -9.09
C SER A 73 -0.55 2.44 -9.74
N LYS A 74 -0.95 1.45 -10.55
CA LYS A 74 -0.08 0.66 -11.42
C LYS A 74 0.54 1.53 -12.51
N ASP A 75 -0.20 2.50 -13.05
CA ASP A 75 0.37 3.44 -14.03
C ASP A 75 1.48 4.28 -13.38
N PHE A 76 1.21 4.88 -12.22
CA PHE A 76 2.19 5.68 -11.49
C PHE A 76 3.46 4.87 -11.15
N MET A 77 3.28 3.67 -10.60
CA MET A 77 4.38 2.75 -10.28
C MET A 77 5.18 2.37 -11.54
N LYS A 78 4.51 2.02 -12.64
CA LYS A 78 5.19 1.66 -13.88
C LYS A 78 5.96 2.83 -14.50
N ARG A 79 5.41 4.04 -14.46
CA ARG A 79 6.11 5.27 -14.88
C ARG A 79 7.37 5.50 -14.06
N LEU A 80 7.31 5.26 -12.75
CA LEU A 80 8.47 5.37 -11.88
C LEU A 80 9.54 4.34 -12.25
N CYS A 81 9.16 3.07 -12.48
CA CYS A 81 10.10 2.04 -12.91
C CYS A 81 10.81 2.43 -14.21
N MET A 82 10.09 2.91 -15.22
CA MET A 82 10.70 3.35 -16.49
C MET A 82 11.62 4.56 -16.30
N LYS A 83 11.19 5.55 -15.50
CA LYS A 83 11.98 6.77 -15.23
C LYS A 83 13.31 6.49 -14.54
N TYR A 84 13.34 5.51 -13.64
CA TYR A 84 14.52 5.16 -12.85
C TYR A 84 15.20 3.86 -13.30
N ASN A 85 14.89 3.37 -14.51
CA ASN A 85 15.47 2.16 -15.10
C ASN A 85 15.36 0.91 -14.19
N ILE A 86 14.28 0.81 -13.41
CA ILE A 86 13.99 -0.36 -12.58
C ILE A 86 13.39 -1.45 -13.48
N PRO A 87 13.96 -2.67 -13.53
CA PRO A 87 13.44 -3.75 -14.35
C PRO A 87 11.98 -4.05 -14.04
N THR A 88 11.13 -4.00 -15.08
CA THR A 88 9.70 -4.30 -14.97
C THR A 88 9.16 -4.80 -16.31
N ALA A 89 8.03 -5.53 -16.29
CA ALA A 89 7.37 -5.94 -17.52
C ALA A 89 6.96 -4.73 -18.37
N LYS A 90 7.12 -4.83 -19.70
CA LYS A 90 6.60 -3.83 -20.65
C LYS A 90 5.12 -3.58 -20.37
N TYR A 91 4.70 -2.33 -20.46
CA TYR A 91 3.32 -1.94 -20.17
C TYR A 91 2.92 -0.75 -21.05
N LYS A 92 1.62 -0.57 -21.20
CA LYS A 92 0.99 0.62 -21.74
C LYS A 92 -0.36 0.80 -21.04
N SER A 93 -0.68 2.03 -20.67
CA SER A 93 -1.98 2.39 -20.08
C SER A 93 -2.91 2.94 -21.15
N PHE A 94 -4.21 2.70 -20.95
CA PHE A 94 -5.26 3.09 -21.89
C PHE A 94 -6.47 3.59 -21.11
N THR A 95 -7.10 4.65 -21.63
CA THR A 95 -8.40 5.16 -21.15
C THR A 95 -9.54 4.82 -22.12
N ASN A 96 -9.20 4.37 -23.33
CA ASN A 96 -10.13 3.96 -24.38
C ASN A 96 -9.98 2.46 -24.68
N ALA A 97 -11.11 1.76 -24.81
CA ALA A 97 -11.14 0.32 -25.03
C ALA A 97 -10.63 -0.08 -26.42
N GLU A 98 -10.84 0.76 -27.43
CA GLU A 98 -10.45 0.47 -28.81
C GLU A 98 -8.92 0.46 -28.97
N ASP A 99 -8.24 1.46 -28.41
CA ASP A 99 -6.77 1.53 -28.39
C ASP A 99 -6.14 0.37 -27.63
N ALA A 100 -6.78 -0.05 -26.53
CA ALA A 100 -6.33 -1.22 -25.77
C ALA A 100 -6.44 -2.51 -26.59
N LYS A 101 -7.55 -2.70 -27.33
CA LYS A 101 -7.74 -3.87 -28.20
C LYS A 101 -6.70 -3.90 -29.32
N ASN A 102 -6.45 -2.77 -29.99
CA ASN A 102 -5.45 -2.68 -31.05
C ASN A 102 -4.06 -3.07 -30.53
N TYR A 103 -3.67 -2.55 -29.36
CA TYR A 103 -2.39 -2.89 -28.75
C TYR A 103 -2.26 -4.36 -28.36
N ILE A 104 -3.34 -4.98 -27.87
CA ILE A 104 -3.38 -6.42 -27.57
C ILE A 104 -3.18 -7.23 -28.86
N SER A 105 -3.87 -6.86 -29.94
CA SER A 105 -3.74 -7.52 -31.26
C SER A 105 -2.32 -7.41 -31.82
N GLU A 106 -1.65 -6.27 -31.66
CA GLU A 106 -0.26 -6.05 -32.09
C GLU A 106 0.77 -6.80 -31.21
N THR A 107 0.56 -6.80 -29.89
CA THR A 107 1.52 -7.39 -28.93
C THR A 107 1.45 -8.92 -28.94
N GLY A 108 0.25 -9.49 -29.15
CA GLY A 108 0.00 -10.92 -29.07
C GLY A 108 -0.07 -11.46 -27.63
N ALA A 109 -0.53 -12.71 -27.49
CA ALA A 109 -0.64 -13.41 -26.21
C ALA A 109 0.66 -14.20 -25.88
N PRO A 110 0.96 -14.45 -24.58
CA PRO A 110 0.18 -14.08 -23.40
C PRO A 110 0.38 -12.63 -22.95
N ILE A 111 -0.73 -11.96 -22.59
CA ILE A 111 -0.76 -10.58 -22.09
C ILE A 111 -1.67 -10.48 -20.86
N VAL A 112 -1.34 -9.58 -19.93
CA VAL A 112 -2.12 -9.35 -18.71
C VAL A 112 -2.76 -7.97 -18.76
N VAL A 113 -4.08 -7.91 -18.60
CA VAL A 113 -4.84 -6.66 -18.49
C VAL A 113 -5.13 -6.42 -17.01
N LYS A 114 -4.81 -5.23 -16.50
CA LYS A 114 -5.11 -4.84 -15.12
C LYS A 114 -5.73 -3.46 -15.10
N ALA A 115 -6.79 -3.28 -14.32
CA ALA A 115 -7.33 -1.96 -14.07
C ALA A 115 -6.43 -1.17 -13.11
N ASP A 116 -6.29 0.14 -13.35
CA ASP A 116 -5.54 1.05 -12.50
C ASP A 116 -6.37 1.51 -11.29
N GLY A 117 -5.71 1.92 -10.21
CA GLY A 117 -6.37 2.37 -8.98
C GLY A 117 -6.53 1.31 -7.87
N LEU A 118 -6.94 1.78 -6.69
CA LEU A 118 -7.21 0.98 -5.49
C LEU A 118 -8.52 0.20 -5.64
N LEU A 119 -8.44 -1.00 -6.22
CA LEU A 119 -9.60 -1.88 -6.39
C LEU A 119 -9.83 -2.81 -5.20
N LEU A 120 -9.33 -2.48 -4.00
CA LEU A 120 -9.50 -3.27 -2.77
C LEU A 120 -9.22 -4.78 -2.96
N GLY A 121 -8.26 -5.14 -3.82
CA GLY A 121 -7.92 -6.53 -4.14
C GLY A 121 -8.89 -7.27 -5.08
N LYS A 122 -9.91 -6.61 -5.65
CA LYS A 122 -10.90 -7.22 -6.57
C LYS A 122 -10.62 -7.00 -8.08
N GLY A 123 -9.50 -6.35 -8.42
CA GLY A 123 -9.18 -5.93 -9.78
C GLY A 123 -8.15 -6.78 -10.52
N GLY A 124 -7.93 -8.03 -10.10
CA GLY A 124 -6.97 -8.92 -10.73
C GLY A 124 -7.48 -10.35 -10.81
N TRP A 125 -7.86 -10.76 -12.01
CA TRP A 125 -7.73 -12.13 -12.53
C TRP A 125 -7.22 -12.00 -13.96
#